data_AF-A0A136KK62-F1
#
_entry.id   AF-A0A136KK62-F1
#
_cell.length_a   1.000
_cell.length_b   1.000
_cell.length_c   1.000
_cell.angle_alpha   90.00
_cell.angle_beta   90.00
_cell.angle_gamma   90.00
#
_symmetry.space_group_name_H-M   'P 1'
#
loop_
_entity.id
_entity.type
_entity.pdbx_description
1 polymer ?
#
loop_
_entity_poly.entity_id
_entity_poly.type
_entity_poly.pdbx_seq_one_letter_code
_entity_poly.pdbx_strand_id
1 'polypeptide(L)'
;MYLVTEEQPNALEILCVRTKRTFFSDALEQRMEQFGATITINKELPDSLAAFTYIYVFYDTQMGRSFFKRLNALRKKIIVISYDSAIFEKINALVRSEHYEHFKFVNVEDTEGASEYVEKVVWFASTRSKEKGLNLEKSLKPKQAAETQKSVFQLPHMTKSRWIGLIIGIIFIIETFFVVPLGVAGYYLYRAGTALENQKPVAAQKFLRRGRPFVQLSEQAYAVARPLLSFFFITLLPENFIQTTKNGYEFTETVLIAKDTARQLFTLLLKVQKTPEEEAATSTMLSNMRTYVETLYRTSGSIKDTLTFEIEPLKKNSRSI
;
A
#
# COMPACT_ATOMS: atom_id res chain seq x y z
N MET A 1 -2.38 -53.43 -8.31
CA MET A 1 -2.00 -52.06 -8.70
C MET A 1 -0.74 -51.74 -7.89
N TYR A 2 0.42 -51.87 -8.52
CA TYR A 2 1.71 -51.65 -7.89
C TYR A 2 2.03 -50.16 -7.99
N LEU A 3 2.19 -49.49 -6.85
CA LEU A 3 2.78 -48.16 -6.80
C LEU A 3 4.29 -48.33 -6.94
N VAL A 4 4.78 -48.17 -8.16
CA VAL A 4 6.19 -47.94 -8.45
C VAL A 4 6.48 -46.52 -7.99
N THR A 5 7.21 -46.37 -6.89
CA THR A 5 7.82 -45.10 -6.51
C THR A 5 8.90 -44.77 -7.53
N GLU A 6 8.74 -43.65 -8.23
CA GLU A 6 9.85 -43.00 -8.93
C GLU A 6 11.03 -42.88 -7.96
N GLU A 7 12.13 -43.59 -8.25
CA GLU A 7 13.42 -43.30 -7.65
C GLU A 7 13.80 -41.87 -8.06
N GLN A 8 13.80 -40.93 -7.12
CA GLN A 8 14.37 -39.62 -7.38
C GLN A 8 15.88 -39.77 -7.60
N PRO A 9 16.41 -39.31 -8.76
CA PRO A 9 17.82 -39.41 -9.08
C PRO A 9 18.59 -38.26 -8.44
N ASN A 10 19.78 -38.58 -7.94
CA ASN A 10 20.79 -37.73 -7.29
C ASN A 10 20.57 -37.48 -5.78
N ALA A 11 21.16 -38.35 -4.96
CA ALA A 11 21.44 -38.04 -3.56
C ALA A 11 22.20 -36.71 -3.46
N LEU A 12 21.78 -35.84 -2.55
CA LEU A 12 22.42 -34.54 -2.34
C LEU A 12 23.83 -34.74 -1.79
N GLU A 13 24.86 -34.45 -2.59
CA GLU A 13 26.24 -34.48 -2.09
C GLU A 13 26.57 -33.18 -1.33
N ILE A 14 26.95 -33.33 -0.06
CA ILE A 14 27.30 -32.24 0.83
C ILE A 14 28.75 -32.38 1.27
N LEU A 15 29.51 -31.28 1.20
CA LEU A 15 30.86 -31.22 1.72
C LEU A 15 30.89 -30.45 3.04
N CYS A 16 31.42 -31.07 4.09
CA CYS A 16 31.73 -30.44 5.37
C CYS A 16 33.26 -30.27 5.50
N VAL A 17 33.74 -29.03 5.45
CA VAL A 17 35.15 -28.70 5.69
C VAL A 17 35.32 -28.29 7.14
N ARG A 18 35.96 -29.12 7.96
CA ARG A 18 36.19 -28.86 9.39
C ARG A 18 37.51 -29.44 9.90
N THR A 19 38.19 -28.70 10.77
CA THR A 19 39.39 -29.17 11.49
C THR A 19 39.04 -29.85 12.81
N LYS A 20 37.92 -29.45 13.43
CA LYS A 20 37.43 -29.94 14.72
C LYS A 20 35.97 -30.38 14.62
N ARG A 21 35.62 -31.40 15.40
CA ARG A 21 34.25 -31.89 15.56
C ARG A 21 33.57 -31.12 16.70
N THR A 22 32.33 -30.70 16.48
CA THR A 22 31.51 -29.90 17.41
C THR A 22 30.11 -30.48 17.52
N PHE A 23 29.37 -30.13 18.58
CA PHE A 23 27.98 -30.60 18.75
C PHE A 23 27.08 -30.12 17.60
N PHE A 24 27.24 -28.86 17.19
CA PHE A 24 26.49 -28.33 16.06
C PHE A 24 26.79 -29.08 14.75
N SER A 25 28.06 -29.40 14.48
CA SER A 25 28.42 -30.09 13.24
C SER A 25 27.86 -31.52 13.18
N ASP A 26 27.76 -32.20 14.32
CA ASP A 26 27.18 -33.54 14.38
C ASP A 26 25.66 -33.51 14.20
N ALA A 27 25.00 -32.52 14.83
CA ALA A 27 23.57 -32.31 14.66
C ALA A 27 23.23 -31.92 13.21
N LEU A 28 24.08 -31.12 12.55
CA LEU A 28 23.94 -30.78 11.13
C LEU A 28 24.07 -32.03 10.25
N GLU A 29 25.07 -32.87 10.53
CA GLU A 29 25.31 -34.11 9.78
C GLU A 29 24.12 -35.06 9.89
N GLN A 30 23.69 -35.36 11.11
CA GLN A 30 22.53 -36.22 11.35
C GLN A 30 21.26 -35.69 10.66
N ARG A 31 21.06 -34.36 10.65
CA ARG A 31 19.89 -33.75 10.01
C ARG A 31 19.95 -33.84 8.49
N MET A 32 21.13 -33.71 7.89
CA MET A 32 21.31 -33.83 6.44
C MET A 32 21.17 -35.28 5.97
N GLU A 33 21.66 -36.24 6.74
CA GLU A 33 21.47 -37.67 6.47
C GLU A 33 19.98 -38.05 6.47
N GLN A 34 19.18 -37.46 7.37
CA GLN A 34 17.71 -37.64 7.36
C GLN A 34 17.04 -37.16 6.07
N PHE A 35 17.65 -36.21 5.35
CA PHE A 35 17.18 -35.74 4.04
C PHE A 35 17.73 -36.55 2.86
N GLY A 36 18.41 -37.67 3.13
CA GLY A 36 19.00 -38.53 2.10
C GLY A 36 20.25 -37.92 1.44
N ALA A 37 20.95 -37.02 2.13
CA ALA A 37 22.19 -36.44 1.65
C ALA A 37 23.40 -37.34 1.98
N THR A 38 24.33 -37.44 1.03
CA THR A 38 25.63 -38.09 1.25
C THR A 38 26.63 -37.03 1.70
N ILE A 39 27.21 -37.20 2.89
CA ILE A 39 28.10 -36.22 3.50
C ILE A 39 29.56 -36.65 3.36
N THR A 40 30.38 -35.78 2.78
CA THR A 40 31.84 -35.93 2.72
C THR A 40 32.47 -34.95 3.71
N ILE A 41 33.36 -35.44 4.58
CA ILE A 41 34.04 -34.61 5.59
C ILE A 41 35.52 -34.50 5.25
N ASN A 42 36.00 -33.28 5.03
CA ASN A 42 37.41 -33.00 4.75
C ASN A 42 37.99 -32.00 5.75
N LYS A 43 39.29 -32.10 6.03
CA LYS A 43 40.01 -31.09 6.83
C LYS A 43 40.37 -29.84 6.03
N GLU A 44 40.54 -29.99 4.72
CA GLU A 44 40.89 -28.92 3.79
C GLU A 44 39.92 -28.90 2.61
N LEU A 45 39.82 -27.74 1.96
CA LEU A 45 38.96 -27.56 0.79
C LEU A 45 39.59 -28.29 -0.42
N PRO A 46 38.92 -29.30 -1.00
CA PRO A 46 39.46 -30.00 -2.18
C PRO A 46 39.48 -29.06 -3.40
N ASP A 47 40.35 -29.38 -4.37
CA ASP A 47 40.53 -28.54 -5.56
C ASP A 47 39.33 -28.59 -6.51
N SER A 48 38.57 -29.69 -6.50
CA SER A 48 37.33 -29.82 -7.26
C SER A 48 36.11 -29.83 -6.33
N LEU A 49 35.15 -28.97 -6.63
CA LEU A 49 33.88 -28.81 -5.91
C LEU A 49 32.66 -29.05 -6.81
N ALA A 50 32.88 -29.67 -7.97
CA ALA A 50 31.84 -29.84 -8.99
C ALA A 50 30.68 -30.70 -8.50
N ALA A 51 30.98 -31.78 -7.78
CA ALA A 51 30.04 -32.80 -7.33
C ALA A 51 29.15 -32.33 -6.16
N PHE A 52 29.64 -31.40 -5.33
CA PHE A 52 28.92 -30.95 -4.13
C PHE A 52 27.88 -29.86 -4.44
N THR A 53 26.67 -30.05 -3.87
CA THR A 53 25.54 -29.11 -3.98
C THR A 53 25.60 -28.03 -2.90
N TYR A 54 25.93 -28.42 -1.67
CA TYR A 54 26.13 -27.52 -0.53
C TYR A 54 27.50 -27.76 0.08
N ILE A 55 28.18 -26.68 0.45
CA ILE A 55 29.50 -26.73 1.07
C ILE A 55 29.42 -25.97 2.40
N TYR A 56 29.52 -26.70 3.50
CA TYR A 56 29.59 -26.16 4.85
C TYR A 56 31.05 -26.06 5.27
N VAL A 57 31.50 -24.86 5.56
CA VAL A 57 32.88 -24.58 5.97
C VAL A 57 32.88 -24.10 7.41
N PHE A 58 33.40 -24.92 8.31
CA PHE A 58 33.55 -24.57 9.72
C PHE A 58 34.84 -23.78 9.89
N TYR A 59 34.68 -22.48 10.05
CA TYR A 59 35.78 -21.54 10.10
C TYR A 59 36.50 -21.61 11.44
N ASP A 60 37.80 -21.91 11.38
CA ASP A 60 38.74 -21.75 12.49
C ASP A 60 39.63 -20.54 12.21
N THR A 61 40.09 -19.88 13.27
CA THR A 61 40.97 -18.70 13.31
C THR A 61 42.22 -18.79 12.41
N GLN A 62 42.61 -19.99 11.98
CA GLN A 62 43.73 -20.25 11.08
C GLN A 62 43.42 -19.90 9.61
N MET A 63 42.16 -19.68 9.23
CA MET A 63 41.76 -19.42 7.84
C MET A 63 41.80 -17.90 7.51
N GLY A 64 42.91 -17.38 6.99
CA GLY A 64 43.08 -15.94 6.70
C GLY A 64 42.19 -15.35 5.59
N ARG A 65 42.33 -14.05 5.29
CA ARG A 65 41.56 -13.33 4.22
C ARG A 65 41.69 -13.97 2.82
N SER A 66 42.84 -14.57 2.52
CA SER A 66 43.08 -15.30 1.26
C SER A 66 42.13 -16.48 1.06
N PHE A 67 41.68 -17.10 2.15
CA PHE A 67 40.73 -18.20 2.12
C PHE A 67 39.35 -17.74 1.60
N PHE A 68 38.83 -16.61 2.08
CA PHE A 68 37.55 -16.06 1.61
C PHE A 68 37.58 -15.63 0.15
N LYS A 69 38.70 -15.08 -0.32
CA LYS A 69 38.90 -14.78 -1.74
C LYS A 69 38.85 -16.03 -2.61
N ARG A 70 39.49 -17.12 -2.15
CA ARG A 70 39.43 -18.43 -2.81
C ARG A 70 38.01 -18.99 -2.83
N LEU A 71 37.26 -18.89 -1.73
CA LEU A 71 35.87 -19.36 -1.65
C LEU A 71 34.94 -18.62 -2.62
N ASN A 72 35.06 -17.29 -2.73
CA ASN A 72 34.20 -16.52 -3.63
C ASN A 72 34.46 -16.79 -5.11
N ALA A 73 35.73 -17.04 -5.48
CA ALA A 73 36.11 -17.37 -6.85
C ALA A 73 35.42 -18.63 -7.38
N LEU A 74 34.99 -19.53 -6.49
CA LEU A 74 34.38 -20.81 -6.84
C LEU A 74 32.92 -20.70 -7.30
N ARG A 75 32.24 -19.56 -7.09
CA ARG A 75 30.84 -19.30 -7.50
C ARG A 75 29.85 -20.43 -7.11
N LYS A 76 30.10 -21.11 -6.01
CA LYS A 76 29.25 -22.19 -5.44
C LYS A 76 28.50 -21.68 -4.22
N LYS A 77 27.44 -22.39 -3.83
CA LYS A 77 26.69 -22.11 -2.59
C LYS A 77 27.51 -22.59 -1.39
N ILE A 78 28.26 -21.67 -0.80
CA ILE A 78 29.14 -21.94 0.34
C ILE A 78 28.53 -21.29 1.58
N ILE A 79 28.42 -22.07 2.65
CA ILE A 79 27.94 -21.62 3.96
C ILE A 79 29.11 -21.70 4.92
N VAL A 80 29.59 -20.55 5.37
CA VAL A 80 30.66 -20.45 6.36
C VAL A 80 30.05 -20.39 7.75
N ILE A 81 30.40 -21.32 8.62
CA ILE A 81 29.92 -21.41 9.99
C ILE A 81 31.05 -20.98 10.92
N SER A 82 30.80 -20.03 11.80
CA SER A 82 31.71 -19.58 12.84
C SER A 82 31.06 -19.76 14.21
N TYR A 83 31.90 -19.89 15.23
CA TYR A 83 31.52 -19.98 16.64
C TYR A 83 31.95 -18.75 17.46
N ASP A 84 32.49 -17.73 16.79
CA ASP A 84 33.02 -16.52 17.42
C ASP A 84 32.34 -15.29 16.81
N SER A 85 31.63 -14.52 17.65
CA SER A 85 30.96 -13.30 17.25
C SER A 85 31.90 -12.22 16.71
N ALA A 86 33.14 -12.13 17.22
CA ALA A 86 34.12 -11.17 16.72
C ALA A 86 34.58 -11.54 15.31
N ILE A 87 34.68 -12.83 15.00
CA ILE A 87 34.97 -13.32 13.65
C ILE A 87 33.78 -13.05 12.73
N PHE A 88 32.56 -13.31 13.20
CA PHE A 88 31.33 -13.04 12.43
C PHE A 88 31.22 -11.57 12.03
N GLU A 89 31.45 -10.62 12.95
CA GLU A 89 31.38 -9.19 12.62
C GLU A 89 32.51 -8.76 11.66
N LYS A 90 33.71 -9.32 11.79
CA LYS A 90 34.80 -9.10 10.84
C LYS A 90 34.44 -9.59 9.43
N ILE A 91 33.86 -10.79 9.33
CA ILE A 91 33.39 -11.33 8.04
C ILE A 91 32.27 -10.46 7.49
N ASN A 92 31.29 -10.08 8.32
CA ASN A 92 30.18 -9.20 7.93
C ASN A 92 30.66 -7.86 7.35
N ALA A 93 31.68 -7.26 7.97
CA ALA A 93 32.32 -6.04 7.45
C ALA A 93 33.00 -6.28 6.09
N LEU A 94 33.73 -7.39 5.94
CA LEU A 94 34.38 -7.77 4.68
C LEU A 94 33.37 -8.07 3.56
N VAL A 95 32.26 -8.73 3.89
CA VAL A 95 31.14 -9.01 2.96
C VAL A 95 30.60 -7.73 2.36
N ARG A 96 30.40 -6.71 3.21
CA ARG A 96 29.86 -5.40 2.80
C ARG A 96 30.84 -4.61 1.94
N SER A 97 32.14 -4.74 2.16
CA SER A 97 33.15 -3.99 1.42
C SER A 97 33.53 -4.60 0.07
N GLU A 98 33.57 -5.94 -0.05
CA GLU A 98 34.22 -6.63 -1.18
C GLU A 98 33.24 -7.40 -2.12
N HIS A 99 31.94 -7.08 -2.13
CA HIS A 99 30.95 -7.61 -3.11
C HIS A 99 30.99 -9.13 -3.29
N TYR A 100 30.98 -9.84 -2.18
CA TYR A 100 30.97 -11.29 -2.19
C TYR A 100 29.52 -11.81 -2.37
N GLU A 101 29.18 -12.36 -3.54
CA GLU A 101 27.78 -12.62 -3.92
C GLU A 101 27.27 -14.04 -3.61
N HIS A 102 28.15 -15.04 -3.58
CA HIS A 102 27.74 -16.46 -3.62
C HIS A 102 27.87 -17.22 -2.30
N PHE A 103 28.40 -16.58 -1.27
CA PHE A 103 28.58 -17.14 0.06
C PHE A 103 27.53 -16.60 1.05
N LYS A 104 27.23 -17.43 2.05
CA LYS A 104 26.48 -17.06 3.25
C LYS A 104 27.34 -17.39 4.47
N PHE A 105 27.19 -16.64 5.54
CA PHE A 105 27.93 -16.84 6.77
C PHE A 105 27.00 -16.87 7.97
N VAL A 106 27.29 -17.75 8.92
CA VAL A 106 26.46 -18.01 10.10
C VAL A 106 27.35 -18.00 11.33
N ASN A 107 26.89 -17.36 12.40
CA ASN A 107 27.44 -17.53 13.75
C ASN A 107 26.51 -18.41 14.57
N VAL A 108 27.05 -19.48 15.17
CA VAL A 108 26.32 -20.43 16.01
C VAL A 108 27.02 -20.59 17.35
N GLU A 109 26.25 -20.75 18.43
CA GLU A 109 26.78 -21.07 19.76
C GLU A 109 26.89 -22.61 19.86
N ASP A 110 28.07 -23.14 20.18
CA ASP A 110 28.29 -24.59 20.31
C ASP A 110 27.76 -25.08 21.67
N THR A 111 26.44 -25.30 21.74
CA THR A 111 25.71 -25.71 22.95
C THR A 111 24.83 -26.92 22.66
N GLU A 112 24.47 -27.68 23.69
CA GLU A 112 23.64 -28.90 23.58
C GLU A 112 22.24 -28.65 22.97
N GLY A 113 21.78 -27.39 22.87
CA GLY A 113 20.53 -26.98 22.20
C GLY A 113 20.65 -26.77 20.68
N ALA A 114 21.70 -27.27 20.03
CA ALA A 114 22.03 -26.98 18.64
C ALA A 114 20.99 -27.42 17.59
N SER A 115 20.03 -28.30 17.91
CA SER A 115 19.05 -28.82 16.93
C SER A 115 18.17 -27.73 16.32
N GLU A 116 17.71 -26.76 17.12
CA GLU A 116 16.93 -25.62 16.62
C GLU A 116 17.77 -24.71 15.71
N TYR A 117 19.06 -24.55 16.04
CA TYR A 117 19.99 -23.78 15.21
C TYR A 117 20.25 -24.47 13.88
N VAL A 118 20.36 -25.80 13.86
CA VAL A 118 20.56 -26.56 12.62
C VAL A 118 19.45 -26.27 11.64
N GLU A 119 18.18 -26.34 12.04
CA GLU A 119 17.06 -26.07 11.13
C GLU A 119 17.10 -24.65 10.53
N LYS A 120 17.41 -23.65 11.37
CA LYS A 120 17.57 -22.26 10.90
C LYS A 120 18.72 -22.12 9.92
N VAL A 121 19.83 -22.83 10.14
CA VAL A 121 20.98 -22.83 9.22
C VAL A 121 20.65 -23.52 7.90
N VAL A 122 19.97 -24.67 7.91
CA VAL A 122 19.52 -25.37 6.70
C VAL A 122 18.57 -24.50 5.89
N TRP A 123 17.57 -23.91 6.56
CA TRP A 123 16.63 -22.98 5.94
C TRP A 123 17.38 -21.76 5.37
N PHE A 124 18.29 -21.18 6.13
CA PHE A 124 19.10 -20.06 5.67
C PHE A 124 19.98 -20.44 4.49
N ALA A 125 20.58 -21.64 4.45
CA ALA A 125 21.38 -22.12 3.34
C ALA A 125 20.57 -22.26 2.03
N SER A 126 19.32 -22.72 2.13
CA SER A 126 18.43 -23.00 0.99
C SER A 126 17.70 -21.76 0.43
N THR A 127 17.47 -20.73 1.24
CA THR A 127 16.72 -19.53 0.81
C THR A 127 17.46 -18.67 -0.22
N ARG A 128 16.74 -17.84 -0.98
CA ARG A 128 17.32 -16.81 -1.87
C ARG A 128 17.37 -15.41 -1.21
N SER A 129 17.55 -15.36 0.11
CA SER A 129 17.58 -14.07 0.84
C SER A 129 18.72 -13.16 0.36
N LYS A 130 18.46 -11.85 0.36
CA LYS A 130 19.50 -10.80 0.19
C LYS A 130 20.45 -10.75 1.39
N GLU A 131 20.00 -11.23 2.55
CA GLU A 131 20.82 -11.30 3.75
C GLU A 131 21.87 -12.40 3.61
N LYS A 132 23.14 -12.03 3.81
CA LYS A 132 24.29 -12.93 3.71
C LYS A 132 24.75 -13.47 5.06
N GLY A 133 24.39 -12.80 6.16
CA GLY A 133 24.82 -13.14 7.52
C GLY A 133 23.66 -13.51 8.42
N LEU A 134 23.78 -14.63 9.15
CA LEU A 134 22.84 -15.04 10.19
C LEU A 134 23.56 -15.21 11.53
N ASN A 135 23.20 -14.43 12.55
CA ASN A 135 23.80 -14.54 13.88
C ASN A 135 22.81 -15.17 14.87
N LEU A 136 23.02 -16.43 15.23
CA LEU A 136 22.10 -17.19 16.10
C LEU A 136 22.41 -17.05 17.60
N GLU A 137 23.61 -16.58 17.97
CA GLU A 137 24.03 -16.35 19.37
C GLU A 137 23.15 -15.31 20.10
N LYS A 138 22.56 -14.36 19.36
CA LYS A 138 21.75 -13.25 19.90
C LYS A 138 20.24 -13.52 19.92
N SER A 139 19.78 -14.64 19.37
CA SER A 139 18.33 -14.85 19.15
C SER A 139 17.59 -15.46 20.35
N LEU A 140 18.30 -16.02 21.34
CA LEU A 140 17.68 -16.66 22.51
C LEU A 140 18.06 -16.05 23.87
N LYS A 141 19.08 -15.20 23.95
CA LYS A 141 19.32 -14.38 25.16
C LYS A 141 18.36 -13.18 25.11
N PRO A 142 17.48 -12.96 26.11
CA PRO A 142 16.62 -11.77 26.14
C PRO A 142 17.54 -10.55 26.14
N LYS A 143 17.57 -9.88 24.98
CA LYS A 143 18.48 -8.80 24.69
C LYS A 143 18.12 -7.64 25.61
N GLN A 144 18.88 -7.45 26.70
CA GLN A 144 18.90 -6.16 27.39
C GLN A 144 19.24 -5.11 26.32
N ALA A 145 18.30 -4.21 26.09
CA ALA A 145 18.30 -3.31 24.97
C ALA A 145 19.52 -2.38 25.03
N ALA A 146 20.49 -2.62 24.14
CA ALA A 146 21.47 -1.60 23.79
C ALA A 146 20.76 -0.56 22.93
N GLU A 147 20.67 0.65 23.47
CA GLU A 147 20.18 1.86 22.82
C GLU A 147 20.92 2.07 21.50
N THR A 148 20.22 1.87 20.39
CA THR A 148 20.54 2.57 19.14
C THR A 148 19.24 2.97 18.47
N GLN A 149 19.00 4.28 18.51
CA GLN A 149 17.95 4.95 17.77
C GLN A 149 17.98 4.55 16.30
N LYS A 150 16.93 3.87 15.84
CA LYS A 150 16.17 4.33 14.68
C LYS A 150 14.69 4.20 15.02
N SER A 151 14.06 5.37 15.14
CA SER A 151 12.63 5.58 15.30
C SER A 151 11.83 4.63 14.40
N VAL A 152 11.28 3.58 15.00
CA VAL A 152 10.09 2.91 14.49
C VAL A 152 9.01 3.32 15.47
N PHE A 153 8.16 4.24 15.01
CA PHE A 153 6.92 4.73 15.63
C PHE A 153 6.57 4.00 16.95
N GLN A 154 7.16 4.43 18.06
CA GLN A 154 6.74 3.94 19.37
C GLN A 154 5.39 4.60 19.61
N LEU A 155 4.32 3.83 19.39
CA LEU A 155 2.98 4.24 19.80
C LEU A 155 3.08 4.70 21.26
N PRO A 156 2.66 5.94 21.56
CA PRO A 156 2.78 6.46 22.91
C PRO A 156 2.09 5.49 23.86
N HIS A 157 2.71 5.23 25.02
CA HIS A 157 2.09 4.47 26.10
C HIS A 157 0.86 5.24 26.59
N MET A 158 -0.26 5.04 25.91
CA MET A 158 -1.55 5.63 26.21
C MET A 158 -2.29 4.71 27.17
N THR A 159 -2.91 5.29 28.21
CA THR A 159 -3.83 4.56 29.07
C THR A 159 -5.00 4.03 28.25
N LYS A 160 -5.64 2.93 28.69
CA LYS A 160 -6.81 2.35 28.00
C LYS A 160 -7.90 3.38 27.68
N SER A 161 -8.12 4.35 28.58
CA SER A 161 -9.04 5.47 28.37
C SER A 161 -8.65 6.39 27.21
N ARG A 162 -7.36 6.66 27.01
CA ARG A 162 -6.86 7.48 25.90
C ARG A 162 -6.98 6.74 24.56
N TRP A 163 -6.76 5.42 24.56
CA TRP A 163 -7.00 4.58 23.38
C TRP A 163 -8.47 4.58 22.97
N ILE A 164 -9.39 4.43 23.93
CA ILE A 164 -10.83 4.50 23.67
C ILE A 164 -11.19 5.90 23.11
N GLY A 165 -10.70 6.97 23.74
CA GLY A 165 -10.93 8.33 23.26
C GLY A 165 -10.38 8.57 21.85
N LEU A 166 -9.20 8.02 21.54
CA LEU A 166 -8.61 8.11 20.20
C LEU A 166 -9.43 7.36 19.17
N ILE A 167 -9.92 6.15 19.48
CA ILE A 167 -10.78 5.37 18.59
C ILE A 167 -12.09 6.12 18.32
N ILE A 168 -12.75 6.65 19.38
CA ILE A 168 -13.96 7.45 19.23
C ILE A 168 -13.69 8.70 18.38
N GLY A 169 -12.56 9.37 18.60
CA GLY A 169 -12.15 10.52 17.81
C GLY A 169 -11.93 10.18 16.33
N ILE A 170 -11.28 9.05 16.03
CA ILE A 170 -11.10 8.57 14.65
C ILE A 170 -12.44 8.24 14.01
N ILE A 171 -13.33 7.54 14.72
CA ILE A 171 -14.69 7.27 14.23
C ILE A 171 -15.38 8.59 13.90
N PHE A 172 -15.38 9.55 14.82
CA PHE A 172 -16.01 10.85 14.58
C PHE A 172 -15.42 11.57 13.36
N ILE A 173 -14.11 11.53 13.17
CA ILE A 173 -13.45 12.12 12.00
C ILE A 173 -13.90 11.42 10.72
N ILE A 174 -13.91 10.08 10.68
CA ILE A 174 -14.34 9.31 9.50
C ILE A 174 -15.80 9.62 9.17
N GLU A 175 -16.66 9.63 10.18
CA GLU A 175 -18.10 9.84 10.06
C GLU A 175 -18.45 11.27 9.63
N THR A 176 -17.59 12.25 9.92
CA THR A 176 -17.81 13.66 9.55
C THR A 176 -16.92 14.14 8.40
N PHE A 177 -16.00 13.30 7.91
CA PHE A 177 -15.01 13.69 6.90
C PHE A 177 -15.67 14.23 5.62
N PHE A 178 -16.83 13.69 5.23
CA PHE A 178 -17.57 14.12 4.04
C PHE A 178 -17.97 15.61 4.06
N VAL A 179 -18.08 16.23 5.24
CA VAL A 179 -18.46 17.64 5.38
C VAL A 179 -17.39 18.58 4.80
N VAL A 180 -16.12 18.22 4.91
CA VAL A 180 -15.00 19.06 4.43
C VAL A 180 -15.03 19.21 2.90
N PRO A 181 -15.00 18.14 2.08
CA PRO A 181 -15.11 18.28 0.63
C PRO A 181 -16.47 18.86 0.21
N LEU A 182 -17.55 18.60 0.93
CA LEU A 182 -18.85 19.24 0.66
C LEU A 182 -18.79 20.76 0.80
N GLY A 183 -18.16 21.27 1.86
CA GLY A 183 -17.96 22.71 2.06
C GLY A 183 -17.11 23.34 0.95
N VAL A 184 -16.05 22.66 0.51
CA VAL A 184 -15.22 23.11 -0.62
C VAL A 184 -16.03 23.13 -1.91
N ALA A 185 -16.84 22.11 -2.17
CA ALA A 185 -17.72 22.05 -3.33
C ALA A 185 -18.77 23.18 -3.29
N GLY A 186 -19.37 23.44 -2.13
CA GLY A 186 -20.31 24.54 -1.93
C GLY A 186 -19.68 25.91 -2.19
N TYR A 187 -18.44 26.13 -1.71
CA TYR A 187 -17.69 27.36 -1.97
C TYR A 187 -17.45 27.60 -3.48
N TYR A 188 -17.02 26.56 -4.22
CA TYR A 188 -16.82 26.66 -5.65
C TYR A 188 -18.13 26.86 -6.42
N LEU A 189 -19.21 26.23 -5.99
CA LEU A 189 -20.54 26.43 -6.57
C LEU A 189 -21.01 27.88 -6.37
N TYR A 190 -20.85 28.41 -5.16
CA TYR A 190 -21.14 29.81 -4.85
C TYR A 190 -20.34 30.76 -5.75
N ARG A 191 -19.01 30.55 -5.86
CA ARG A 191 -18.15 31.34 -6.77
C ARG A 191 -18.57 31.23 -8.24
N ALA A 192 -19.04 30.05 -8.67
CA ALA A 192 -19.56 29.85 -10.02
C ALA A 192 -20.86 30.63 -10.25
N GLY A 193 -21.78 30.61 -9.28
CA GLY A 193 -23.02 31.39 -9.29
C GLY A 193 -22.75 32.89 -9.35
N THR A 194 -21.88 33.41 -8.48
CA THR A 194 -21.46 34.83 -8.51
C THR A 194 -20.80 35.20 -9.84
N ALA A 195 -20.00 34.31 -10.43
CA ALA A 195 -19.39 34.56 -11.74
C ALA A 195 -20.44 34.59 -12.87
N LEU A 196 -21.48 33.75 -12.80
CA LEU A 196 -22.61 33.80 -13.74
C LEU A 196 -23.41 35.09 -13.63
N GLU A 197 -23.71 35.52 -12.40
CA GLU A 197 -24.40 36.78 -12.12
C GLU A 197 -23.64 37.98 -12.70
N ASN A 198 -22.32 37.97 -12.56
CA ASN A 198 -21.42 38.97 -13.15
C ASN A 198 -21.14 38.76 -14.65
N GLN A 199 -21.90 37.90 -15.34
CA GLN A 199 -21.77 37.61 -16.77
C GLN A 199 -20.36 37.13 -17.20
N LYS A 200 -19.63 36.44 -16.32
CA LYS A 200 -18.29 35.88 -16.56
C LYS A 200 -18.35 34.35 -16.74
N PRO A 201 -18.85 33.82 -17.88
CA PRO A 201 -19.10 32.39 -18.07
C PRO A 201 -17.82 31.53 -18.01
N VAL A 202 -16.69 32.04 -18.50
CA VAL A 202 -15.40 31.33 -18.46
C VAL A 202 -14.93 31.12 -17.02
N ALA A 203 -15.11 32.13 -16.16
CA ALA A 203 -14.77 32.01 -14.74
C ALA A 203 -15.71 31.03 -14.02
N ALA A 204 -17.01 31.09 -14.31
CA ALA A 204 -17.99 30.15 -13.77
C ALA A 204 -17.63 28.69 -14.11
N GLN A 205 -17.33 28.41 -15.39
CA GLN A 205 -16.94 27.07 -15.83
C GLN A 205 -15.65 26.58 -15.13
N LYS A 206 -14.67 27.47 -14.92
CA LYS A 206 -13.44 27.14 -14.19
C LYS A 206 -13.71 26.76 -12.74
N PHE A 207 -14.60 27.49 -12.05
CA PHE A 207 -14.99 27.15 -10.68
C PHE A 207 -15.74 25.82 -10.60
N LEU A 208 -16.69 25.57 -11.51
CA LEU A 208 -17.40 24.30 -11.57
C LEU A 208 -16.47 23.11 -11.78
N ARG A 209 -15.52 23.21 -12.72
CA ARG A 209 -14.53 22.16 -12.98
C ARG A 209 -13.65 21.86 -11.77
N ARG A 210 -13.27 22.89 -11.00
CA ARG A 210 -12.48 22.73 -9.77
C ARG A 210 -13.28 22.12 -8.63
N GLY A 211 -14.56 22.43 -8.53
CA GLY A 211 -15.42 21.98 -7.45
C GLY A 211 -16.01 20.58 -7.63
N ARG A 212 -16.22 20.13 -8.86
CA ARG A 212 -16.84 18.82 -9.18
C ARG A 212 -16.17 17.60 -8.53
N PRO A 213 -14.83 17.48 -8.48
CA PRO A 213 -14.18 16.37 -7.78
C PRO A 213 -14.51 16.32 -6.29
N PHE A 214 -14.73 17.48 -5.64
CA PHE A 214 -15.07 17.54 -4.23
C PHE A 214 -16.51 17.08 -3.96
N VAL A 215 -17.44 17.26 -4.91
CA VAL A 215 -18.78 16.67 -4.83
C VAL A 215 -18.67 15.15 -4.80
N GLN A 216 -17.91 14.57 -5.74
CA GLN A 216 -17.71 13.13 -5.83
C GLN A 216 -17.02 12.57 -4.58
N LEU A 217 -16.00 13.26 -4.09
CA LEU A 217 -15.31 12.87 -2.86
C LEU A 217 -16.25 12.93 -1.64
N SER A 218 -17.11 13.95 -1.56
CA SER A 218 -18.13 14.03 -0.50
C SER A 218 -19.11 12.86 -0.56
N GLU A 219 -19.57 12.46 -1.74
CA GLU A 219 -20.46 11.30 -1.88
C GLU A 219 -19.78 10.01 -1.45
N GLN A 220 -18.55 9.79 -1.89
CA GLN A 220 -17.77 8.59 -1.58
C GLN A 220 -17.47 8.51 -0.08
N ALA A 221 -17.07 9.63 0.53
CA ALA A 221 -16.86 9.72 1.97
C ALA A 221 -18.15 9.48 2.75
N TYR A 222 -19.27 10.06 2.30
CA TYR A 222 -20.57 9.84 2.93
C TYR A 222 -21.03 8.39 2.82
N ALA A 223 -20.76 7.69 1.71
CA ALA A 223 -21.11 6.28 1.56
C ALA A 223 -20.49 5.39 2.66
N VAL A 224 -19.32 5.77 3.18
CA VAL A 224 -18.66 5.09 4.31
C VAL A 224 -19.36 5.41 5.63
N ALA A 225 -19.77 6.66 5.85
CA ALA A 225 -20.45 7.12 7.07
C ALA A 225 -21.94 6.72 7.12
N ARG A 226 -22.55 6.47 5.96
CA ARG A 226 -23.99 6.23 5.80
C ARG A 226 -24.56 5.12 6.68
N PRO A 227 -23.90 3.95 6.87
CA PRO A 227 -24.45 2.90 7.74
C PRO A 227 -24.60 3.36 9.19
N LEU A 228 -23.60 4.07 9.74
CA LEU A 228 -23.65 4.54 11.12
C LEU A 228 -24.62 5.70 11.27
N LEU A 229 -24.61 6.66 10.34
CA LEU A 229 -25.57 7.76 10.34
C LEU A 229 -27.01 7.26 10.18
N SER A 230 -27.22 6.17 9.41
CA SER A 230 -28.53 5.50 9.27
C SER A 230 -28.99 4.93 10.60
N PHE A 231 -28.08 4.28 11.32
CA PHE A 231 -28.35 3.71 12.64
C PHE A 231 -28.82 4.79 13.64
N PHE A 232 -28.29 6.01 13.53
CA PHE A 232 -28.71 7.16 14.34
C PHE A 232 -29.84 8.01 13.74
N PHE A 233 -30.41 7.63 12.60
CA PHE A 233 -31.47 8.37 11.88
C PHE A 233 -31.07 9.79 11.44
N ILE A 234 -29.78 10.04 11.20
CA ILE A 234 -29.25 11.37 10.83
C ILE A 234 -29.05 11.51 9.31
N THR A 235 -29.25 10.46 8.52
CA THR A 235 -28.91 10.43 7.07
C THR A 235 -29.59 11.46 6.18
N LEU A 236 -30.80 11.88 6.53
CA LEU A 236 -31.60 12.75 5.67
C LEU A 236 -30.92 14.10 5.41
N LEU A 237 -30.30 14.70 6.44
CA LEU A 237 -29.60 15.98 6.32
C LEU A 237 -28.41 15.91 5.35
N PRO A 238 -27.38 15.06 5.56
CA PRO A 238 -26.25 14.99 4.65
C PRO A 238 -26.65 14.54 3.23
N GLU A 239 -27.64 13.66 3.08
CA GLU A 239 -28.17 13.28 1.76
C GLU A 239 -28.76 14.49 1.02
N ASN A 240 -29.56 15.29 1.71
CA ASN A 240 -30.15 16.51 1.18
C ASN A 240 -29.09 17.55 0.77
N PHE A 241 -28.08 17.79 1.61
CA PHE A 241 -27.02 18.74 1.28
C PHE A 241 -26.18 18.29 0.07
N ILE A 242 -25.81 17.01 0.03
CA ILE A 242 -25.07 16.42 -1.09
C ILE A 242 -25.91 16.52 -2.37
N GLN A 243 -27.19 16.15 -2.31
CA GLN A 243 -28.09 16.18 -3.46
C GLN A 243 -28.33 17.61 -3.96
N THR A 244 -28.56 18.56 -3.05
CA THR A 244 -28.71 19.99 -3.38
C THR A 244 -27.46 20.51 -4.08
N THR A 245 -26.29 20.16 -3.56
CA THR A 245 -25.01 20.58 -4.14
C THR A 245 -24.86 20.01 -5.55
N LYS A 246 -25.11 18.71 -5.77
CA LYS A 246 -25.10 18.11 -7.12
C LYS A 246 -26.04 18.80 -8.09
N ASN A 247 -27.29 18.99 -7.68
CA ASN A 247 -28.30 19.65 -8.49
C ASN A 247 -27.87 21.09 -8.83
N GLY A 248 -27.20 21.79 -7.91
CA GLY A 248 -26.64 23.11 -8.17
C GLY A 248 -25.52 23.10 -9.21
N TYR A 249 -24.62 22.11 -9.16
CA TYR A 249 -23.59 21.94 -10.20
C TYR A 249 -24.21 21.64 -11.56
N GLU A 250 -25.16 20.70 -11.61
CA GLU A 250 -25.87 20.33 -12.84
C GLU A 250 -26.62 21.53 -13.42
N PHE A 251 -27.39 22.24 -12.59
CA PHE A 251 -28.10 23.46 -12.98
C PHE A 251 -27.14 24.49 -13.59
N THR A 252 -26.05 24.82 -12.89
CA THR A 252 -25.10 25.85 -13.32
C THR A 252 -24.40 25.47 -14.63
N GLU A 253 -24.06 24.19 -14.79
CA GLU A 253 -23.45 23.66 -16.02
C GLU A 253 -24.45 23.69 -17.19
N THR A 254 -25.69 23.29 -16.96
CA THR A 254 -26.76 23.38 -17.96
C THR A 254 -27.01 24.83 -18.38
N VAL A 255 -26.99 25.80 -17.45
CA VAL A 255 -27.11 27.23 -17.79
C VAL A 255 -26.00 27.66 -18.75
N LEU A 256 -24.75 27.27 -18.49
CA LEU A 256 -23.62 27.61 -19.36
C LEU A 256 -23.76 27.02 -20.76
N ILE A 257 -24.11 25.74 -20.85
CA ILE A 257 -24.29 25.04 -22.13
C ILE A 257 -25.48 25.62 -22.90
N ALA A 258 -26.61 25.86 -22.21
CA ALA A 258 -27.80 26.43 -22.81
C ALA A 258 -27.55 27.85 -23.34
N LYS A 259 -26.77 28.68 -22.60
CA LYS A 259 -26.38 30.01 -23.06
C LYS A 259 -25.59 29.96 -24.37
N ASP A 260 -24.58 29.10 -24.45
CA ASP A 260 -23.74 28.98 -25.64
C ASP A 260 -24.53 28.42 -26.82
N THR A 261 -25.40 27.44 -26.56
CA THR A 261 -26.30 26.84 -27.56
C THR A 261 -27.31 27.86 -28.08
N ALA A 262 -27.93 28.63 -27.19
CA ALA A 262 -28.87 29.69 -27.57
C ALA A 262 -28.20 30.74 -28.46
N ARG A 263 -26.97 31.15 -28.14
CA ARG A 263 -26.20 32.10 -28.97
C ARG A 263 -25.97 31.56 -30.39
N GLN A 264 -25.58 30.30 -30.52
CA GLN A 264 -25.39 29.66 -31.82
C GLN A 264 -26.70 29.52 -32.59
N LEU A 265 -27.76 29.08 -31.89
CA LEU A 265 -29.10 28.96 -32.44
C LEU A 265 -29.63 30.30 -32.96
N PHE A 266 -29.50 31.39 -32.19
CA PHE A 266 -29.89 32.72 -32.65
C PHE A 266 -29.11 33.14 -33.90
N THR A 267 -27.82 32.83 -33.96
CA THR A 267 -27.00 33.12 -35.15
C THR A 267 -27.51 32.38 -36.38
N LEU A 268 -27.89 31.11 -36.25
CA LEU A 268 -28.47 30.32 -37.32
C LEU A 268 -29.88 30.78 -37.69
N LEU A 269 -30.73 31.13 -36.72
CA LEU A 269 -32.09 31.61 -36.97
C LEU A 269 -32.13 32.92 -37.77
N LEU A 270 -31.11 33.77 -37.63
CA LEU A 270 -31.01 35.03 -38.36
C LEU A 270 -30.45 34.89 -39.78
N LYS A 271 -29.94 33.71 -40.17
CA LYS A 271 -29.52 33.47 -41.56
C LYS A 271 -30.72 33.31 -42.48
N VAL A 272 -30.76 34.14 -43.52
CA VAL A 272 -31.84 34.17 -44.54
C VAL A 272 -31.81 32.96 -45.46
N GLN A 273 -30.62 32.45 -45.79
CA GLN A 273 -30.43 31.24 -46.58
C GLN A 273 -29.61 30.25 -45.74
N LYS A 274 -30.20 29.07 -45.48
CA LYS A 274 -29.56 28.00 -44.70
C LYS A 274 -29.22 26.85 -45.63
N THR A 275 -28.09 26.19 -45.37
CA THR A 275 -27.80 24.90 -46.00
C THR A 275 -28.63 23.79 -45.33
N PRO A 276 -28.85 22.63 -45.98
CA PRO A 276 -29.54 21.49 -45.35
C PRO A 276 -28.87 21.03 -44.04
N GLU A 277 -27.55 21.14 -43.95
CA GLU A 277 -26.78 20.85 -42.73
C GLU A 277 -27.10 21.84 -41.60
N GLU A 278 -27.24 23.14 -41.92
CA GLU A 278 -27.60 24.18 -40.95
C GLU A 278 -29.05 24.06 -40.46
N GLU A 279 -29.96 23.60 -41.31
CA GLU A 279 -31.33 23.28 -40.93
C GLU A 279 -31.38 22.09 -39.95
N ALA A 280 -30.65 21.03 -40.26
CA ALA A 280 -30.51 19.88 -39.37
C ALA A 280 -29.92 20.29 -38.01
N ALA A 281 -28.82 21.08 -38.02
CA ALA A 281 -28.21 21.61 -36.81
C ALA A 281 -29.16 22.48 -35.99
N THR A 282 -29.97 23.33 -36.65
CA THR A 282 -30.99 24.16 -35.99
C THR A 282 -32.02 23.30 -35.26
N SER A 283 -32.52 22.24 -35.92
CA SER A 283 -33.48 21.30 -35.32
C SER A 283 -32.91 20.58 -34.10
N THR A 284 -31.66 20.09 -34.21
CA THR A 284 -30.95 19.47 -33.07
C THR A 284 -30.77 20.46 -31.92
N MET A 285 -30.36 21.69 -32.18
CA MET A 285 -30.18 22.72 -31.14
C MET A 285 -31.50 23.08 -30.45
N LEU A 286 -32.62 23.14 -31.19
CA LEU A 286 -33.96 23.36 -30.61
C LEU A 286 -34.37 22.19 -29.70
N SER A 287 -34.14 20.95 -30.13
CA SER A 287 -34.40 19.76 -29.32
C SER A 287 -33.56 19.78 -28.03
N ASN A 288 -32.26 20.07 -28.14
CA ASN A 288 -31.36 20.18 -26.99
C ASN A 288 -31.79 21.29 -26.02
N MET A 289 -32.23 22.44 -26.54
CA MET A 289 -32.74 23.54 -25.71
C MET A 289 -33.95 23.12 -24.88
N ARG A 290 -34.86 22.30 -25.43
CA ARG A 290 -35.97 21.74 -24.66
C ARG A 290 -35.46 20.88 -23.50
N THR A 291 -34.52 19.97 -23.77
CA THR A 291 -33.90 19.13 -22.73
C THR A 291 -33.19 19.97 -21.66
N TYR A 292 -32.52 21.05 -22.05
CA TYR A 292 -31.88 21.96 -21.09
C TYR A 292 -32.89 22.67 -20.21
N VAL A 293 -34.00 23.18 -20.77
CA VAL A 293 -35.07 23.81 -19.98
C VAL A 293 -35.70 22.82 -19.00
N GLU A 294 -35.98 21.59 -19.43
CA GLU A 294 -36.49 20.52 -18.57
C GLU A 294 -35.52 20.21 -17.43
N THR A 295 -34.21 20.14 -17.72
CA THR A 295 -33.17 19.91 -16.72
C THR A 295 -33.07 21.06 -15.71
N LEU A 296 -33.12 22.32 -16.17
CA LEU A 296 -33.12 23.50 -15.31
C LEU A 296 -34.35 23.55 -14.40
N TYR A 297 -35.53 23.20 -14.93
CA TYR A 297 -36.76 23.13 -14.14
C TYR A 297 -36.67 22.04 -13.07
N ARG A 298 -36.22 20.84 -13.45
CA ARG A 298 -36.05 19.72 -12.52
C ARG A 298 -35.05 20.03 -11.40
N THR A 299 -33.88 20.53 -11.76
CA THR A 299 -32.80 20.82 -10.79
C THR A 299 -33.16 21.98 -9.87
N SER A 300 -33.75 23.06 -10.39
CA SER A 300 -34.23 24.18 -9.57
C SER A 300 -35.38 23.79 -8.64
N GLY A 301 -36.34 22.98 -9.14
CA GLY A 301 -37.42 22.42 -8.33
C GLY A 301 -36.88 21.59 -7.17
N SER A 302 -35.96 20.67 -7.45
CA SER A 302 -35.35 19.85 -6.41
C SER A 302 -34.57 20.67 -5.37
N ILE A 303 -33.80 21.69 -5.79
CA ILE A 303 -33.12 22.60 -4.86
C ILE A 303 -34.12 23.33 -3.98
N LYS A 304 -35.20 23.86 -4.56
CA LYS A 304 -36.26 24.57 -3.83
C LYS A 304 -36.93 23.66 -2.81
N ASP A 305 -37.30 22.44 -3.20
CA ASP A 305 -38.00 21.49 -2.34
C ASP A 305 -37.13 21.09 -1.16
N THR A 306 -35.84 20.82 -1.40
CA THR A 306 -34.89 20.50 -0.32
C THR A 306 -34.68 21.67 0.64
N LEU A 307 -34.51 22.89 0.13
CA LEU A 307 -34.37 24.08 0.98
C LEU A 307 -35.65 24.40 1.77
N THR A 308 -36.82 24.19 1.17
CA THR A 308 -38.11 24.46 1.84
C THR A 308 -38.33 23.50 3.00
N PHE A 309 -38.04 22.20 2.78
CA PHE A 309 -38.12 21.17 3.81
C PHE A 309 -37.22 21.46 5.02
N GLU A 310 -36.02 22.00 4.78
CA GLU A 310 -35.06 22.31 5.86
C GLU A 310 -35.40 23.61 6.62
N ILE A 311 -36.05 24.59 5.98
CA ILE A 311 -36.37 25.90 6.57
C ILE A 311 -37.67 25.89 7.40
N GLU A 312 -38.66 25.07 7.03
CA GLU A 312 -39.93 24.97 7.77
C GLU A 312 -39.80 24.69 9.27
N PRO A 313 -39.00 23.70 9.73
CA PRO A 313 -38.79 23.45 11.15
C PRO A 313 -38.07 24.60 11.88
N LEU A 314 -37.17 25.33 11.20
CA LEU A 314 -36.48 26.50 11.77
C LEU A 314 -37.42 27.70 11.97
N LYS A 315 -38.40 27.89 11.08
CA LYS A 315 -39.44 28.92 11.22
C LYS A 315 -40.45 28.60 12.34
N LYS A 316 -40.73 27.32 12.59
CA LYS A 316 -41.65 26.91 13.65
C LYS A 316 -41.07 27.17 15.05
N ASN A 317 -39.77 26.93 15.23
CA ASN A 317 -39.08 27.14 16.51
C ASN A 317 -38.73 28.61 16.81
N SER A 318 -38.70 29.50 15.80
CA SER A 318 -38.46 30.93 15.99
C SER A 318 -39.74 31.74 16.30
N ARG A 319 -40.92 31.12 16.17
CA ARG A 319 -42.22 31.71 16.55
C ARG A 319 -42.68 31.35 17.96
N SER A 320 -41.89 30.55 18.69
CA SER A 320 -42.19 30.08 20.05
C SER A 320 -41.29 30.70 21.13
N ILE A 321 -40.69 31.87 20.85
CA ILE A 321 -39.94 32.68 21.82
C ILE A 321 -40.68 33.98 22.05
#